data_AF-A0AA35Z1V3-F1
#
_entry.id   AF-A0AA35Z1V3-F1
#
_cell.length_a   1.000
_cell.length_b   1.000
_cell.length_c   1.000
_cell.angle_alpha   90.00
_cell.angle_beta   90.00
_cell.angle_gamma   90.00
#
_symmetry.space_group_name_H-M   'P 1'
#
loop_
_entity.id
_entity.type
_entity.pdbx_description
1 polymer ?
#
loop_
_entity_poly.entity_id
_entity_poly.type
_entity_poly.pdbx_seq_one_letter_code
_entity_poly.pdbx_strand_id
1 'polypeptide(L)'
;MSVHDVDFGGMNYREVVLWVSKLTRRSYDNLYYCSIHESLAEDIRRIDNYANYFEFIEDGYMVKNELRMNVYIDHQNEPILDWTDKEMLTGDVVYELVEND
;
A
#
# COMPACT_ATOMS: atom_id res chain seq x y z
N MET A 1 -10.74 -5.34 -2.92
CA MET A 1 -11.28 -4.44 -3.95
C MET A 1 -10.14 -4.08 -4.88
N SER A 2 -10.33 -4.07 -6.20
CA SER A 2 -9.32 -3.57 -7.13
C SER A 2 -9.92 -2.40 -7.91
N VAL A 3 -9.11 -1.38 -8.17
CA VAL A 3 -9.49 -0.18 -8.91
C VAL A 3 -8.53 -0.03 -10.07
N HIS A 4 -9.05 0.26 -11.25
CA HIS A 4 -8.30 0.37 -12.50
C HIS A 4 -8.58 1.73 -13.16
N ASP A 5 -7.76 2.08 -14.15
CA ASP A 5 -7.94 3.27 -14.99
C ASP A 5 -7.99 4.59 -14.19
N VAL A 6 -7.17 4.68 -13.13
CA VAL A 6 -7.00 5.89 -12.32
C VAL A 6 -5.70 6.57 -12.71
N ASP A 7 -5.79 7.82 -13.15
CA ASP A 7 -4.62 8.68 -13.37
C ASP A 7 -4.22 9.35 -12.06
N PHE A 8 -3.40 8.65 -11.27
CA PHE A 8 -2.88 9.21 -10.02
C PHE A 8 -1.90 10.38 -10.30
N GLY A 9 -1.15 10.35 -11.40
CA GLY A 9 -0.26 11.46 -11.79
C GLY A 9 -1.01 12.76 -12.13
N GLY A 10 -2.25 12.64 -12.61
CA GLY A 10 -3.15 13.77 -12.90
C GLY A 10 -3.84 14.38 -11.67
N MET A 11 -3.76 13.74 -10.49
CA MET A 11 -4.33 14.24 -9.23
C MET A 11 -3.23 14.77 -8.32
N ASN A 12 -3.49 15.85 -7.59
CA ASN A 12 -2.65 16.26 -6.46
C ASN A 12 -3.04 15.52 -5.17
N TYR A 13 -2.20 15.62 -4.13
CA TYR A 13 -2.42 14.93 -2.84
C TYR A 13 -3.82 15.18 -2.24
N ARG A 14 -4.33 16.42 -2.28
CA ARG A 14 -5.67 16.71 -1.72
C ARG A 14 -6.78 16.06 -2.52
N GLU A 15 -6.62 16.00 -3.85
CA GLU A 15 -7.58 15.35 -4.73
C GLU A 15 -7.61 13.84 -4.50
N VAL A 16 -6.45 13.21 -4.30
CA VAL A 16 -6.39 11.78 -3.96
C VAL A 16 -7.04 11.48 -2.62
N VAL A 17 -6.81 12.31 -1.59
CA VAL A 17 -7.44 12.18 -0.27
C VAL A 17 -8.97 12.24 -0.37
N LEU A 18 -9.48 13.20 -1.14
CA LEU A 18 -10.91 13.34 -1.41
C LEU A 18 -11.46 12.16 -2.20
N TRP A 19 -10.70 11.65 -3.17
CA TRP A 19 -11.08 10.49 -3.97
C TRP A 19 -11.17 9.22 -3.11
N VAL A 20 -10.17 8.94 -2.27
CA VAL A 20 -10.17 7.80 -1.34
C VAL A 20 -11.35 7.88 -0.37
N SER A 21 -11.61 9.07 0.21
CA SER A 21 -12.75 9.28 1.10
C SER A 21 -14.10 8.97 0.43
N LYS A 22 -14.25 9.34 -0.85
CA LYS A 22 -15.46 9.03 -1.64
C LYS A 22 -15.54 7.54 -1.97
N LEU A 23 -14.40 6.91 -2.28
CA LEU A 23 -14.31 5.49 -2.62
C LEU A 23 -14.75 4.61 -1.44
N THR A 24 -14.24 4.89 -0.24
CA THR A 24 -14.57 4.12 0.98
C THR A 24 -15.92 4.49 1.59
N ARG A 25 -16.52 5.62 1.14
CA ARG A 25 -17.75 6.21 1.70
C ARG A 25 -17.66 6.48 3.20
N ARG A 26 -16.45 6.66 3.73
CA ARG A 26 -16.15 6.86 5.15
C ARG A 26 -14.96 7.80 5.30
N SER A 27 -14.86 8.45 6.45
CA SER A 27 -13.59 9.04 6.86
C SER A 27 -12.57 7.92 7.11
N TYR A 28 -11.32 8.19 6.78
CA TYR A 28 -10.19 7.33 7.09
C TYR A 28 -9.16 8.13 7.89
N ASP A 29 -8.37 7.43 8.70
CA ASP A 29 -7.37 8.06 9.56
C ASP A 29 -6.02 8.14 8.83
N ASN A 30 -5.61 7.04 8.20
CA ASN A 30 -4.34 6.92 7.51
C ASN A 30 -4.46 6.23 6.15
N LEU A 31 -3.58 6.61 5.23
CA LEU A 31 -3.42 6.00 3.92
C LEU A 31 -1.98 5.50 3.80
N TYR A 32 -1.81 4.26 3.34
CA TYR A 32 -0.52 3.63 3.12
C TYR A 32 -0.45 2.99 1.76
N TYR A 33 0.77 2.78 1.27
CA TYR A 33 1.05 1.97 0.10
C TYR A 33 2.19 1.00 0.36
N CYS A 34 2.22 -0.09 -0.40
CA CYS A 34 3.32 -1.05 -0.45
C CYS A 34 3.43 -1.61 -1.87
N SER A 35 4.66 -1.86 -2.31
CA SER A 35 4.94 -2.57 -3.56
C SER A 35 4.16 -3.88 -3.64
N ILE A 36 3.80 -4.29 -4.86
CA ILE A 36 3.14 -5.59 -5.06
C ILE A 36 4.09 -6.79 -4.85
N HIS A 37 5.39 -6.53 -4.74
CA HIS A 37 6.44 -7.54 -4.60
C HIS A 37 7.09 -7.58 -3.22
N GLU A 38 6.80 -6.61 -2.35
CA GLU A 38 7.40 -6.49 -1.02
C GLU A 38 6.34 -6.79 0.05
N SER A 39 6.79 -7.34 1.18
CA SER A 39 5.88 -7.59 2.31
C SER A 39 5.49 -6.27 2.98
N LEU A 40 4.37 -6.27 3.72
CA LEU A 40 3.98 -5.07 4.47
C LEU A 40 5.05 -4.71 5.51
N ALA A 41 5.63 -5.72 6.17
CA ALA A 41 6.69 -5.54 7.15
C ALA A 41 7.96 -4.87 6.59
N GLU A 42 8.23 -4.99 5.29
CA GLU A 42 9.45 -4.46 4.66
C GLU A 42 9.27 -3.06 4.09
N ASP A 43 8.12 -2.76 3.46
CA ASP A 43 7.98 -1.57 2.62
C ASP A 43 6.64 -0.85 2.73
N ILE A 44 5.94 -1.00 3.86
CA ILE A 44 4.77 -0.15 4.10
C ILE A 44 5.20 1.31 4.27
N ARG A 45 4.61 2.20 3.48
CA ARG A 45 4.89 3.64 3.51
C ARG A 45 3.60 4.43 3.63
N ARG A 46 3.63 5.49 4.44
CA ARG A 46 2.47 6.36 4.69
C ARG A 46 2.38 7.49 3.66
N ILE A 47 1.16 7.84 3.26
CA ILE A 47 0.86 9.00 2.40
C ILE A 47 0.15 10.08 3.23
N ASP A 48 0.90 10.93 3.92
CA ASP A 48 0.35 12.00 4.77
C ASP A 48 0.69 13.42 4.32
N ASN A 49 1.44 13.56 3.23
CA ASN A 49 1.81 14.86 2.66
C ASN A 49 2.10 14.77 1.15
N TYR A 50 2.38 15.92 0.54
CA TYR A 50 2.68 16.03 -0.90
C TYR A 50 3.94 15.29 -1.34
N ALA A 51 4.98 15.26 -0.50
CA ALA A 51 6.24 14.58 -0.83
C ALA A 51 6.03 13.06 -0.88
N ASN A 52 5.38 12.48 0.12
CA ASN A 52 5.08 11.04 0.10
C ASN A 52 4.11 10.66 -1.00
N TYR A 53 3.18 11.56 -1.36
CA TYR A 53 2.34 11.34 -2.52
C TYR A 53 3.15 11.31 -3.82
N PHE A 54 4.14 12.19 -3.97
CA PHE A 54 5.04 12.15 -5.12
C PHE A 54 5.84 10.83 -5.19
N GLU A 55 6.37 10.35 -4.06
CA GLU A 55 7.04 9.05 -3.97
C GLU A 55 6.11 7.89 -4.37
N PHE A 56 4.85 7.90 -3.89
CA PHE A 56 3.84 6.92 -4.29
C PHE A 56 3.60 6.89 -5.81
N ILE A 57 3.58 8.07 -6.46
CA ILE A 57 3.46 8.18 -7.91
C ILE A 57 4.69 7.59 -8.59
N GLU A 58 5.89 8.00 -8.19
CA GLU A 58 7.14 7.51 -8.79
C GLU A 58 7.22 5.98 -8.70
N ASP A 59 6.98 5.42 -7.51
CA ASP A 59 6.99 3.98 -7.27
C ASP A 59 5.89 3.27 -8.08
N GLY A 60 4.67 3.79 -8.08
CA GLY A 60 3.53 3.21 -8.80
C GLY A 60 3.74 3.12 -10.30
N TYR A 61 4.47 4.06 -10.89
CA TYR A 61 4.80 4.07 -12.33
C TYR A 61 6.12 3.37 -12.67
N MET A 62 6.84 2.79 -11.70
CA MET A 62 8.02 1.97 -12.01
C MET A 62 7.63 0.67 -12.72
N VAL A 63 8.40 0.29 -13.74
CA VAL A 63 8.21 -0.98 -14.48
C VAL A 63 8.23 -2.19 -13.55
N LYS A 64 9.08 -2.15 -12.50
CA LYS A 64 9.18 -3.25 -11.52
C LYS A 64 7.87 -3.53 -10.79
N ASN A 65 6.95 -2.57 -10.72
CA ASN A 65 5.68 -2.70 -10.01
C ASN A 65 4.50 -3.00 -10.97
N GLU A 66 4.78 -3.25 -12.26
CA GLU A 66 3.76 -3.57 -13.27
C GLU A 66 2.62 -2.54 -13.38
N LEU A 67 2.89 -1.28 -13.04
CA LEU A 67 1.89 -0.20 -12.94
C LEU A 67 0.77 -0.49 -11.92
N ARG A 68 1.10 -1.20 -10.85
CA ARG A 68 0.19 -1.59 -9.76
C ARG A 68 0.80 -1.26 -8.41
N MET A 69 -0.06 -0.99 -7.43
CA MET A 69 0.35 -0.72 -6.07
C MET A 69 -0.71 -1.25 -5.11
N ASN A 70 -0.28 -1.82 -3.98
CA ASN A 70 -1.20 -2.14 -2.90
C ASN A 70 -1.42 -0.88 -2.06
N VAL A 71 -2.68 -0.54 -1.81
CA VAL A 71 -3.05 0.64 -1.00
C VAL A 71 -3.90 0.17 0.17
N TYR A 72 -3.54 0.63 1.36
CA TYR A 72 -4.15 0.23 2.61
C TYR A 72 -4.71 1.46 3.31
N ILE A 73 -5.90 1.31 3.90
CA ILE A 73 -6.67 2.41 4.47
C ILE A 73 -7.09 2.02 5.88
N ASP A 74 -6.63 2.78 6.85
CA ASP A 74 -7.03 2.60 8.24
C ASP A 74 -8.29 3.37 8.56
N HIS A 75 -9.19 2.69 9.26
CA HIS A 75 -10.38 3.26 9.83
C HIS A 75 -10.36 3.00 11.34
N GLN A 76 -10.74 4.01 12.13
CA GLN A 76 -11.03 3.88 13.57
C GLN A 76 -9.80 3.59 14.46
N ASN A 77 -8.63 4.13 14.12
CA ASN A 77 -7.39 3.99 14.89
C ASN A 77 -6.92 2.54 15.14
N GLU A 78 -7.22 1.58 14.26
CA GLU A 78 -6.47 0.32 14.19
C GLU A 78 -5.30 0.52 13.21
N PRO A 79 -4.06 0.77 13.66
CA PRO A 79 -2.97 1.07 12.75
C PRO A 79 -2.54 -0.20 12.01
N ILE A 80 -2.45 -0.17 10.67
CA ILE A 80 -1.80 -1.26 9.90
C ILE A 80 -0.35 -1.47 10.36
N LEU A 81 0.30 -0.45 10.94
CA LEU A 81 1.62 -0.60 11.54
C LEU A 81 1.65 -1.64 12.68
N ASP A 82 0.53 -1.89 13.36
CA ASP A 82 0.45 -2.96 14.35
C ASP A 82 0.30 -4.35 13.68
N TRP A 83 0.01 -4.39 12.38
CA TRP A 83 -0.10 -5.63 11.59
C TRP A 83 1.23 -6.04 10.97
N THR A 84 2.11 -5.08 10.63
CA THR A 84 3.49 -5.37 10.19
C THR A 84 4.29 -6.10 11.26
N ASP A 85 4.13 -5.68 12.53
CA ASP A 85 4.76 -6.35 13.66
C ASP A 85 4.26 -7.79 13.84
N LYS A 86 3.00 -8.06 13.48
CA LYS A 86 2.42 -9.41 13.52
C LYS A 86 2.92 -10.29 12.38
N GLU A 87 3.11 -9.74 11.18
CA GLU A 87 3.69 -10.47 10.03
C GLU A 87 5.12 -10.93 10.34
N MET A 88 5.94 -10.09 10.98
CA MET A 88 7.28 -10.48 11.46
C MET A 88 7.25 -11.61 12.50
N LEU A 89 6.22 -11.68 13.35
CA LEU A 89 6.10 -12.68 14.40
C LEU A 89 5.55 -14.01 13.90
N THR A 90 4.81 -14.03 12.78
CA THR A 90 4.27 -15.26 12.19
C THR A 90 5.20 -15.94 11.20
N GLY A 91 6.33 -15.30 10.82
CA GLY A 91 7.45 -15.86 10.08
C GLY A 91 7.10 -17.11 9.29
N ASP A 92 6.44 -16.95 8.15
CA ASP A 92 6.19 -18.05 7.23
C ASP A 92 7.56 -18.58 6.77
N VAL A 93 8.04 -19.60 7.50
CA VAL A 93 9.15 -20.44 7.09
C VAL A 93 8.69 -21.10 5.81
N VAL A 94 9.21 -20.61 4.69
CA VAL A 94 9.12 -21.29 3.41
C VAL A 94 9.85 -22.63 3.59
N TYR A 95 9.09 -23.70 3.83
CA TYR A 95 9.62 -25.04 3.64
C TYR A 95 9.86 -25.22 2.15
N GLU A 96 11.08 -24.97 1.70
CA GLU A 96 11.56 -25.54 0.45
C GLU A 96 11.41 -27.05 0.55
N LEU A 97 10.42 -27.60 -0.16
CA LEU A 97 10.33 -29.03 -0.40
C LEU A 97 11.53 -29.40 -1.28
N VAL A 98 12.58 -29.90 -0.64
CA VAL A 98 13.66 -30.60 -1.35
C VAL A 98 13.06 -31.90 -1.90
N GLU A 99 12.68 -31.89 -3.18
CA GLU A 99 12.51 -33.12 -3.94
C GLU A 99 13.89 -33.78 -4.08
N ASN A 100 14.04 -34.95 -3.46
CA ASN A 100 15.18 -35.83 -3.69
C ASN A 100 14.84 -36.72 -4.90
N ASP A 101 15.64 -36.64 -5.96
CA ASP A 101 15.80 -37.70 -6.97
C ASP A 101 17.11 -38.46 -6.72
#